data_AF-A0A815I9W8-F1
#
_entry.id   AF-A0A815I9W8-F1
#
_cell.length_a   1.000
_cell.length_b   1.000
_cell.length_c   1.000
_cell.angle_alpha   90.00
_cell.angle_beta   90.00
_cell.angle_gamma   90.00
#
_symmetry.space_group_name_H-M   'P 1'
#
loop_
_entity.id
_entity.type
_entity.pdbx_description
1 polymer ?
#
loop_
_entity_poly.entity_id
_entity_poly.type
_entity_poly.pdbx_seq_one_letter_code
_entity_poly.pdbx_strand_id
1 'polypeptide(L)'
;MKKGRFINLFNPKFKLPHLGHVLSRKITSPKNTRLPSSKQELDRILPVIRYNRPEELYLTTYGLRFIWIAHASCFVPMNNFRFLLDPVFSERCGIASFIRPKRFRPPALIVDDLPDDLDAILISHNHVDHLDYPNVKILHKCYGEQLTWFCGRCTRQWFLDSGIKKYYRIGLVGRVPIC
;
A
#
# COMPACT_ATOMS: atom_id res chain seq x y z
N MET A 1 5.30 29.42 -8.40
CA MET A 1 6.43 28.60 -8.91
C MET A 1 7.64 29.50 -9.09
N LYS A 2 8.83 29.16 -8.56
CA LYS A 2 10.09 29.86 -8.85
C LYS A 2 11.13 28.79 -9.25
N LYS A 3 11.80 28.95 -10.39
CA LYS A 3 12.81 28.03 -10.95
C LYS A 3 12.32 26.59 -11.25
N GLY A 4 11.09 26.42 -11.74
CA GLY A 4 10.61 25.11 -12.25
C GLY A 4 10.47 23.99 -11.21
N ARG A 5 10.70 24.26 -9.92
CA ARG A 5 10.35 23.36 -8.81
C ARG A 5 9.07 23.88 -8.15
N PHE A 6 8.10 22.97 -7.98
CA PHE A 6 6.99 23.22 -7.08
C PHE A 6 7.55 23.26 -5.65
N ILE A 7 7.53 24.45 -5.03
CA ILE A 7 7.85 24.63 -3.61
C ILE A 7 6.50 24.67 -2.91
N ASN A 8 6.21 23.68 -2.08
CA ASN A 8 5.04 23.74 -1.22
C ASN A 8 5.28 24.84 -0.17
N LEU A 9 4.68 26.02 -0.37
CA LEU A 9 4.77 27.15 0.55
C LEU A 9 4.05 26.88 1.88
N PHE A 10 3.17 25.88 1.89
CA PHE A 10 2.56 25.34 3.09
C PHE A 10 3.33 24.07 3.48
N ASN A 11 4.19 24.17 4.48
CA ASN A 11 4.62 22.99 5.23
C ASN A 11 3.62 22.80 6.37
N PRO A 12 2.50 22.06 6.21
CA PRO A 12 1.65 21.81 7.35
C PRO A 12 2.46 20.88 8.25
N LYS A 13 3.03 21.41 9.34
CA LYS A 13 3.43 20.57 10.46
C LYS A 13 2.20 19.72 10.77
N PHE A 14 2.26 18.41 10.55
CA PHE A 14 1.16 17.52 10.85
C PHE A 14 0.85 17.67 12.34
N LYS A 15 -0.21 18.42 12.66
CA LYS A 15 -0.70 18.55 14.02
C LYS A 15 -1.62 17.36 14.23
N LEU A 16 -1.30 16.50 15.21
CA LEU A 16 -2.25 15.50 15.67
C LEU A 16 -3.56 16.23 16.00
N PRO A 17 -4.72 15.76 15.50
CA PRO A 17 -5.98 16.40 15.82
C PRO A 17 -6.16 16.38 17.35
N HIS A 18 -6.52 17.52 17.92
CA HIS A 18 -6.85 17.62 19.35
C HIS A 18 -7.94 16.58 19.68
N LEU A 19 -7.86 15.93 20.84
CA LEU A 19 -8.76 14.82 21.21
C LEU A 19 -10.24 15.18 21.03
N GLY A 20 -10.59 16.43 21.39
CA GLY A 20 -11.94 16.99 21.21
C GLY A 20 -12.40 17.11 19.75
N HIS A 21 -11.48 17.33 18.80
CA HIS A 21 -11.79 17.37 17.37
C HIS A 21 -12.08 15.97 16.81
N VAL A 22 -11.43 14.92 17.33
CA VAL A 22 -11.69 13.52 16.96
C VAL A 22 -13.05 13.06 17.51
N LEU A 23 -13.35 13.40 18.77
CA LEU A 23 -14.64 13.15 19.40
C LEU A 23 -15.77 13.90 18.67
N SER A 24 -15.59 15.20 18.41
CA SER A 24 -16.53 16.02 17.63
C SER A 24 -16.79 15.42 16.25
N ARG A 25 -15.76 14.99 15.51
CA ARG A 25 -15.96 14.39 14.18
C ARG A 25 -16.69 13.03 14.23
N LYS A 26 -16.51 12.24 15.29
CA LYS A 26 -17.29 11.01 15.52
C LYS A 26 -18.77 11.29 15.82
N ILE A 27 -19.06 12.43 16.46
CA ILE A 27 -20.41 12.84 16.87
C ILE A 27 -21.15 13.60 15.75
N THR A 28 -20.43 14.44 15.00
CA THR A 28 -21.00 15.40 14.03
C THR A 28 -20.88 14.97 12.58
N SER A 29 -20.12 13.90 12.26
CA SER A 29 -20.14 13.36 10.90
C SER A 29 -21.53 12.76 10.65
N PRO A 30 -22.27 13.21 9.63
CA PRO A 30 -23.48 12.52 9.23
C PRO A 30 -23.12 11.06 8.95
N LYS A 31 -23.88 10.11 9.51
CA LYS A 31 -23.77 8.68 9.20
C LYS A 31 -24.23 8.46 7.76
N ASN A 32 -23.47 8.96 6.80
CA ASN A 32 -23.76 8.82 5.39
C ASN A 32 -23.14 7.52 4.86
N THR A 33 -23.39 6.42 5.58
CA THR A 33 -22.83 5.12 5.26
C THR A 33 -23.77 4.43 4.29
N ARG A 34 -23.57 4.63 2.98
CA ARG A 34 -23.99 3.66 1.94
C ARG A 34 -23.27 2.30 2.09
N LEU A 35 -22.63 2.08 3.23
CA LEU A 35 -21.80 0.93 3.52
C LEU A 35 -22.70 -0.11 4.18
N PRO A 36 -22.69 -1.36 3.69
CA PRO A 36 -23.39 -2.46 4.30
C PRO A 36 -23.04 -2.56 5.78
N SER A 37 -24.05 -2.69 6.62
CA SER A 37 -23.89 -2.62 8.09
C SER A 37 -23.66 -3.99 8.73
N SER A 38 -23.99 -5.08 8.02
CA SER A 38 -23.77 -6.45 8.47
C SER A 38 -22.67 -7.16 7.68
N LYS A 39 -22.00 -8.12 8.32
CA LYS A 39 -21.01 -8.99 7.67
C LYS A 39 -21.63 -9.78 6.50
N GLN A 40 -22.85 -10.28 6.66
CA GLN A 40 -23.56 -11.06 5.64
C GLN A 40 -23.83 -10.23 4.38
N GLU A 41 -24.23 -8.97 4.57
CA GLU A 41 -24.47 -8.05 3.46
C GLU A 41 -23.15 -7.67 2.76
N LEU A 42 -22.07 -7.47 3.52
CA LEU A 42 -20.73 -7.29 2.95
C LEU A 42 -20.27 -8.53 2.17
N ASP A 43 -20.53 -9.74 2.68
CA ASP A 43 -20.21 -11.02 2.02
C ASP A 43 -20.98 -11.19 0.71
N ARG A 44 -22.21 -10.67 0.64
CA ARG A 44 -23.01 -10.66 -0.58
C ARG A 44 -22.54 -9.61 -1.60
N ILE A 45 -22.24 -8.38 -1.16
CA ILE A 45 -21.99 -7.23 -2.05
C ILE A 45 -20.51 -7.12 -2.44
N LEU A 46 -19.61 -7.46 -1.52
CA LEU A 46 -18.15 -7.33 -1.68
C LEU A 46 -17.44 -8.61 -1.22
N PRO A 47 -17.72 -9.79 -1.81
CA PRO A 47 -17.10 -11.04 -1.37
C PRO A 47 -15.57 -10.96 -1.45
N VAL A 48 -14.88 -11.50 -0.43
CA VAL A 48 -13.43 -11.65 -0.45
C VAL A 48 -13.11 -13.06 -0.93
N ILE A 49 -12.54 -13.16 -2.12
CA ILE A 49 -12.13 -14.44 -2.70
C ILE A 49 -10.80 -14.83 -2.08
N ARG A 50 -10.77 -15.97 -1.40
CA ARG A 50 -9.55 -16.60 -0.87
C ARG A 50 -9.14 -17.74 -1.76
N TYR A 51 -7.85 -17.83 -2.05
CA TYR A 51 -7.30 -18.93 -2.82
C TYR A 51 -6.71 -19.94 -1.85
N ASN A 52 -7.19 -21.19 -1.93
CA ASN A 52 -6.67 -22.28 -1.10
C ASN A 52 -5.23 -22.68 -1.51
N ARG A 53 -4.83 -22.30 -2.72
CA ARG A 53 -3.54 -22.57 -3.35
C ARG A 53 -2.98 -21.29 -3.95
N PRO A 54 -2.52 -20.34 -3.11
CA PRO A 54 -2.03 -19.04 -3.60
C PRO A 54 -0.83 -19.19 -4.54
N GLU A 55 -0.06 -20.27 -4.47
CA GLU A 55 1.04 -20.56 -5.38
C GLU A 55 0.61 -20.61 -6.86
N GLU A 56 -0.63 -21.03 -7.15
CA GLU A 56 -1.18 -21.07 -8.50
C GLU A 56 -1.40 -19.67 -9.09
N LEU A 57 -1.42 -18.64 -8.25
CA LEU A 57 -1.50 -17.24 -8.67
C LEU A 57 -0.20 -16.77 -9.32
N TYR A 58 0.92 -17.43 -9.03
CA TYR A 58 2.27 -16.98 -9.39
C TYR A 58 2.83 -17.73 -10.60
N LEU A 59 2.12 -18.76 -11.06
CA LEU A 59 2.46 -19.57 -12.23
C LEU A 59 2.07 -18.83 -13.52
N THR A 60 2.86 -17.85 -13.92
CA THR A 60 2.70 -17.15 -15.20
C THR A 60 4.00 -17.25 -15.99
N THR A 61 4.25 -18.37 -16.67
CA THR A 61 5.46 -18.53 -17.49
C THR A 61 5.50 -17.52 -18.65
N TYR A 62 4.33 -17.18 -19.19
CA TYR A 62 4.15 -16.15 -20.22
C TYR A 62 2.89 -15.34 -19.95
N GLY A 63 2.98 -14.03 -20.16
CA GLY A 63 1.85 -13.10 -20.04
C GLY A 63 1.84 -12.32 -18.73
N LEU A 64 0.72 -11.65 -18.46
CA LEU A 64 0.51 -10.82 -17.28
C LEU A 64 -0.76 -11.27 -16.57
N ARG A 65 -0.67 -11.49 -15.27
CA ARG A 65 -1.85 -11.63 -14.41
C ARG A 65 -1.95 -10.41 -13.50
N PHE A 66 -3.18 -10.02 -13.18
CA PHE A 66 -3.43 -8.91 -12.27
C PHE A 66 -4.34 -9.40 -11.15
N ILE A 67 -3.82 -9.38 -9.92
CA ILE A 67 -4.56 -9.82 -8.73
C ILE A 67 -4.80 -8.61 -7.85
N TRP A 68 -6.06 -8.21 -7.76
CA TRP A 68 -6.47 -7.15 -6.86
C TRP A 68 -6.56 -7.68 -5.42
N ILE A 69 -5.78 -7.11 -4.52
CA ILE A 69 -5.72 -7.52 -3.12
C ILE A 69 -6.76 -6.76 -2.30
N ALA A 70 -6.71 -5.42 -2.35
CA ALA A 70 -7.65 -4.48 -1.74
C ALA A 70 -7.19 -3.04 -2.02
N HIS A 71 -8.11 -2.06 -2.02
CA HIS A 71 -7.77 -0.64 -2.23
C HIS A 71 -6.96 -0.45 -3.54
N ALA A 72 -5.75 0.10 -3.46
CA ALA A 72 -4.81 0.21 -4.57
C ALA A 72 -3.80 -0.95 -4.62
N SER A 73 -3.85 -1.85 -3.64
CA SER A 73 -2.91 -2.96 -3.52
C SER A 73 -3.18 -4.03 -4.56
N CYS A 74 -2.18 -4.28 -5.39
CA CYS A 74 -2.25 -5.29 -6.45
C CYS A 74 -0.97 -6.12 -6.45
N PHE A 75 -1.11 -7.42 -6.72
CA PHE A 75 0.01 -8.30 -7.01
C PHE A 75 -0.02 -8.68 -8.49
N VAL A 76 1.13 -8.55 -9.15
CA VAL A 76 1.25 -8.66 -10.60
C VAL A 76 2.43 -9.56 -10.93
N PRO A 77 2.18 -10.85 -11.20
CA PRO A 77 3.16 -11.72 -11.84
C PRO A 77 3.07 -11.50 -13.36
N MET A 78 4.23 -11.26 -13.96
CA MET A 78 4.39 -11.02 -15.38
C MET A 78 5.63 -11.75 -15.87
N ASN A 79 5.44 -12.81 -16.67
CA ASN A 79 6.50 -13.76 -16.98
C ASN A 79 7.22 -14.20 -15.68
N ASN A 80 8.55 -14.13 -15.63
CA ASN A 80 9.35 -14.45 -14.45
C ASN A 80 9.51 -13.29 -13.46
N PHE A 81 8.75 -12.19 -13.63
CA PHE A 81 8.86 -11.00 -12.78
C PHE A 81 7.63 -10.82 -11.91
N ARG A 82 7.81 -10.57 -10.62
CA ARG A 82 6.73 -10.49 -9.63
C ARG A 82 6.85 -9.19 -8.85
N PHE A 83 5.79 -8.41 -8.87
CA PHE A 83 5.79 -7.13 -8.18
C PHE A 83 4.47 -6.78 -7.51
N LEU A 84 4.57 -5.96 -6.45
CA LEU A 84 3.43 -5.35 -5.78
C LEU A 84 3.27 -3.89 -6.21
N LEU A 85 2.02 -3.45 -6.31
CA LEU A 85 1.64 -2.05 -6.42
C LEU A 85 0.99 -1.64 -5.10
N ASP A 86 1.44 -0.54 -4.50
CA ASP A 86 0.88 0.09 -3.29
C ASP A 86 0.42 -0.90 -2.20
N PRO A 87 1.30 -1.80 -1.71
CA PRO A 87 0.89 -2.89 -0.83
C PRO A 87 0.44 -2.41 0.56
N VAL A 88 -0.84 -2.66 0.87
CA VAL A 88 -1.47 -2.37 2.15
C VAL A 88 -2.18 -3.60 2.72
N PHE A 89 -1.50 -4.30 3.62
CA PHE A 89 -1.98 -5.49 4.34
C PHE A 89 -2.57 -5.15 5.72
N SER A 90 -2.10 -4.09 6.37
CA SER A 90 -2.61 -3.65 7.69
C SER A 90 -4.13 -3.48 7.74
N GLU A 91 -4.69 -3.83 8.89
CA GLU A 91 -6.10 -3.60 9.20
C GLU A 91 -6.45 -2.11 9.28
N ARG A 92 -5.49 -1.29 9.73
CA ARG A 92 -5.57 0.17 9.82
C ARG A 92 -4.25 0.76 9.33
N CYS A 93 -4.31 1.64 8.34
CA CYS A 93 -3.10 2.18 7.71
C CYS A 93 -2.30 3.08 8.66
N GLY A 94 -0.98 2.98 8.64
CA GLY A 94 -0.01 3.85 9.33
C GLY A 94 0.23 3.55 10.81
N ILE A 95 1.17 4.30 11.40
CA ILE A 95 1.73 4.06 12.75
C ILE A 95 0.71 4.32 13.87
N ALA A 96 -0.23 5.25 13.67
CA ALA A 96 -1.31 5.54 14.62
C ALA A 96 -2.57 4.72 14.33
N SER A 97 -2.41 3.38 14.24
CA SER A 97 -3.47 2.46 13.83
C SER A 97 -4.74 2.63 14.67
N PHE A 98 -4.65 2.82 15.99
CA PHE A 98 -5.83 2.87 16.89
C PHE A 98 -6.86 3.98 16.59
N ILE A 99 -6.44 5.12 16.02
CA ILE A 99 -7.32 6.27 15.76
C ILE A 99 -7.82 6.34 14.30
N ARG A 100 -7.34 5.44 13.44
CA ARG A 100 -7.60 5.49 12.00
C ARG A 100 -8.71 4.55 11.56
N PRO A 101 -9.37 4.78 10.41
CA PRO A 101 -10.44 3.90 9.94
C PRO A 101 -9.96 2.45 9.80
N LYS A 102 -10.80 1.50 10.21
CA LYS A 102 -10.61 0.08 9.94
C LYS A 102 -10.99 -0.19 8.50
N ARG A 103 -10.23 -1.02 7.79
CA ARG A 103 -10.71 -1.53 6.50
C ARG A 103 -11.99 -2.33 6.67
N PHE A 104 -12.92 -2.18 5.73
CA PHE A 104 -14.20 -2.91 5.76
C PHE A 104 -14.05 -4.38 5.41
N ARG A 105 -13.07 -4.71 4.58
CA ARG A 105 -12.77 -6.08 4.14
C ARG A 105 -11.30 -6.40 4.37
N PRO A 106 -10.98 -7.64 4.78
CA PRO A 106 -9.60 -8.07 4.81
C PRO A 106 -9.03 -8.10 3.38
N PRO A 107 -7.70 -8.01 3.22
CA PRO A 107 -7.06 -8.13 1.91
C PRO A 107 -7.25 -9.55 1.37
N ALA A 108 -7.39 -9.72 0.05
CA ALA A 108 -7.60 -11.04 -0.56
C ALA A 108 -6.39 -11.98 -0.42
N LEU A 109 -5.19 -11.40 -0.33
CA LEU A 109 -3.93 -12.07 0.01
C LEU A 109 -3.33 -11.47 1.29
N ILE A 110 -2.66 -12.30 2.08
CA ILE A 110 -1.76 -11.87 3.15
C ILE A 110 -0.30 -11.95 2.69
N VAL A 111 0.63 -11.41 3.49
CA VAL A 111 2.06 -11.44 3.15
C VAL A 111 2.54 -12.89 2.99
N ASP A 112 2.08 -13.81 3.84
CA ASP A 112 2.46 -15.23 3.78
C ASP A 112 1.89 -15.97 2.56
N ASP A 113 0.90 -15.39 1.87
CA ASP A 113 0.40 -15.98 0.63
C ASP A 113 1.38 -15.68 -0.52
N LEU A 114 2.16 -14.58 -0.45
CA LEU A 114 3.03 -14.11 -1.53
C LEU A 114 4.20 -15.07 -1.79
N PRO A 115 4.74 -15.09 -3.02
CA PRO A 115 5.87 -15.97 -3.32
C PRO A 115 7.15 -15.45 -2.65
N ASP A 116 8.11 -16.36 -2.42
CA ASP A 116 9.42 -16.03 -1.82
C ASP A 116 10.30 -15.16 -2.73
N ASP A 117 10.04 -15.18 -4.04
CA ASP A 117 10.82 -14.49 -5.08
C ASP A 117 10.14 -13.20 -5.60
N LEU A 118 9.72 -12.32 -4.67
CA LEU A 118 9.21 -11.01 -5.03
C LEU A 118 10.35 -10.06 -5.48
N ASP A 119 10.28 -9.58 -6.72
CA ASP A 119 11.34 -8.76 -7.30
C ASP A 119 11.24 -7.29 -6.91
N ALA A 120 10.02 -6.75 -6.90
CA ALA A 120 9.81 -5.32 -6.74
C ALA A 120 8.52 -4.88 -6.04
N ILE A 121 8.57 -3.67 -5.49
CA ILE A 121 7.40 -2.95 -4.99
C ILE A 121 7.38 -1.55 -5.57
N LEU A 122 6.23 -1.15 -6.11
CA LEU A 122 6.01 0.18 -6.65
C LEU A 122 5.05 0.94 -5.73
N ILE A 123 5.51 2.11 -5.27
CA ILE A 123 4.75 3.04 -4.45
C ILE A 123 4.41 4.27 -5.29
N SER A 124 3.12 4.47 -5.56
CA SER A 124 2.62 5.58 -6.37
C SER A 124 2.85 6.93 -5.69
N HIS A 125 2.57 7.03 -4.39
CA HIS A 125 2.75 8.25 -3.60
C HIS A 125 2.84 7.96 -2.08
N ASN A 126 3.13 8.98 -1.29
CA ASN A 126 3.47 8.85 0.14
C ASN A 126 2.28 8.96 1.10
N HIS A 127 1.04 8.85 0.61
CA HIS A 127 -0.12 8.81 1.50
C HIS A 127 -0.20 7.42 2.14
N VAL A 128 -0.73 7.39 3.36
CA VAL A 128 -0.64 6.24 4.26
C VAL A 128 -1.42 5.00 3.82
N ASP A 129 -2.42 5.17 2.97
CA ASP A 129 -3.19 4.11 2.33
C ASP A 129 -2.53 3.60 1.04
N HIS A 130 -1.34 4.09 0.69
CA HIS A 130 -0.46 3.58 -0.37
C HIS A 130 0.95 3.23 0.15
N LEU A 131 1.42 3.96 1.16
CA LEU A 131 2.71 3.78 1.83
C LEU A 131 2.51 3.50 3.33
N ASP A 132 2.28 2.24 3.64
CA ASP A 132 2.01 1.80 5.00
C ASP A 132 3.28 1.32 5.72
N TYR A 133 3.71 2.08 6.74
CA TYR A 133 4.99 1.86 7.41
C TYR A 133 5.17 0.47 8.04
N PRO A 134 4.20 -0.10 8.78
CA PRO A 134 4.27 -1.48 9.26
C PRO A 134 4.45 -2.49 8.13
N ASN A 135 3.71 -2.37 7.03
CA ASN A 135 3.83 -3.31 5.91
C ASN A 135 5.19 -3.23 5.25
N VAL A 136 5.74 -2.02 5.08
CA VAL A 136 7.06 -1.89 4.47
C VAL A 136 8.13 -2.58 5.31
N LYS A 137 8.09 -2.45 6.63
CA LYS A 137 9.00 -3.19 7.52
C LYS A 137 8.82 -4.70 7.40
N ILE A 138 7.58 -5.18 7.37
CA ILE A 138 7.28 -6.61 7.23
C ILE A 138 7.83 -7.13 5.91
N LEU A 139 7.51 -6.47 4.79
CA LEU A 139 7.97 -6.87 3.45
C LEU A 139 9.49 -6.81 3.32
N HIS A 140 10.14 -5.77 3.83
CA HIS A 140 11.60 -5.70 3.82
C HIS A 140 12.24 -6.76 4.74
N LYS A 141 11.59 -7.13 5.84
CA LYS A 141 12.05 -8.23 6.70
C LYS A 141 11.93 -9.60 6.00
N CYS A 142 10.84 -9.83 5.25
CA CYS A 142 10.62 -11.06 4.50
C CYS A 142 11.57 -11.21 3.31
N TYR A 143 11.75 -10.12 2.54
CA TYR A 143 12.46 -10.15 1.25
C TYR A 143 13.80 -9.42 1.23
N GLY A 144 14.33 -8.99 2.37
CA GLY A 144 15.68 -8.43 2.48
C GLY A 144 16.06 -7.36 1.45
N GLU A 145 17.31 -7.43 1.01
CA GLU A 145 17.94 -6.49 0.07
C GLU A 145 17.74 -6.90 -1.40
N GLN A 146 17.23 -8.11 -1.67
CA GLN A 146 16.88 -8.53 -3.03
C GLN A 146 15.70 -7.71 -3.57
N LEU A 147 14.76 -7.33 -2.68
CA LEU A 147 13.57 -6.57 -3.01
C LEU A 147 13.90 -5.15 -3.48
N THR A 148 13.43 -4.80 -4.68
CA THR A 148 13.64 -3.47 -5.26
C THR A 148 12.45 -2.56 -5.02
N TRP A 149 12.68 -1.40 -4.41
CA TRP A 149 11.62 -0.42 -4.16
C TRP A 149 11.61 0.68 -5.21
N PHE A 150 10.46 0.94 -5.81
CA PHE A 150 10.23 2.05 -6.72
C PHE A 150 9.29 3.04 -6.08
N CYS A 151 9.68 4.31 -6.03
CA CYS A 151 8.87 5.32 -5.36
C CYS A 151 8.99 6.71 -6.00
N GLY A 152 8.03 7.57 -5.67
CA GLY A 152 8.08 8.99 -6.08
C GLY A 152 9.26 9.75 -5.47
N ARG A 153 9.58 10.94 -5.99
CA ARG A 153 10.76 11.72 -5.56
C ARG A 153 10.77 12.10 -4.06
N CYS A 154 9.61 12.20 -3.42
CA CYS A 154 9.45 12.75 -2.07
C CYS A 154 9.56 11.71 -0.94
N THR A 155 9.89 10.45 -1.22
CA THR A 155 9.95 9.36 -0.22
C THR A 155 11.36 8.98 0.22
N ARG A 156 12.41 9.63 -0.33
CA ARG A 156 13.83 9.28 -0.06
C ARG A 156 14.13 9.14 1.43
N GLN A 157 13.85 10.19 2.22
CA GLN A 157 14.21 10.19 3.63
C GLN A 157 13.51 9.06 4.38
N TRP A 158 12.25 8.81 4.02
CA TRP A 158 11.44 7.76 4.63
C TRP A 158 11.99 6.35 4.40
N PHE A 159 12.50 6.06 3.19
CA PHE A 159 13.13 4.77 2.89
C PHE A 159 14.44 4.60 3.66
N LEU A 160 15.25 5.66 3.75
CA LEU A 160 16.50 5.66 4.54
C LEU A 160 16.21 5.44 6.03
N ASP A 161 15.21 6.13 6.59
CA ASP A 161 14.79 5.98 7.98
C ASP A 161 14.20 4.59 8.27
N SER A 162 13.74 3.88 7.23
CA SER A 162 13.23 2.51 7.30
C SER A 162 14.31 1.45 7.08
N GLY A 163 15.57 1.85 6.86
CA GLY A 163 16.70 0.95 6.64
C GLY A 163 16.84 0.43 5.20
N ILE A 164 15.97 0.84 4.29
CA ILE A 164 15.93 0.33 2.91
C ILE A 164 16.91 1.12 2.04
N LYS A 165 17.90 0.40 1.50
CA LYS A 165 18.98 0.99 0.69
C LYS A 165 18.73 0.84 -0.81
N LYS A 166 18.12 -0.28 -1.24
CA LYS A 166 17.81 -0.56 -2.64
C LYS A 166 16.46 0.05 -3.05
N TYR A 167 16.47 1.32 -3.44
CA TYR A 167 15.30 1.99 -4.00
C TYR A 167 15.63 2.89 -5.20
N TYR A 168 14.72 2.96 -6.16
CA TYR A 168 14.76 3.84 -7.31
C TYR A 168 13.65 4.88 -7.24
N ARG A 169 14.02 6.12 -7.56
CA ARG A 169 13.05 7.23 -7.64
C ARG A 169 12.56 7.37 -9.07
N ILE A 170 11.26 7.19 -9.29
CA ILE A 170 10.65 7.37 -10.60
C ILE A 170 10.14 8.81 -10.70
N GLY A 171 10.51 9.50 -11.78
CA GLY A 171 9.96 10.81 -12.15
C GLY A 171 8.83 10.68 -13.17
N LEU A 172 8.14 11.79 -13.50
CA LEU A 172 7.05 11.82 -14.49
C LEU A 172 7.43 11.24 -15.87
N VAL A 173 8.72 11.30 -16.21
CA VAL A 173 9.27 10.70 -17.41
C VAL A 173 10.55 9.97 -16.99
N GLY A 174 10.52 8.64 -17.01
CA GLY A 174 11.65 7.82 -16.62
C GLY A 174 11.37 6.35 -16.90
N ARG A 175 12.36 5.65 -17.44
CA ARG A 175 12.39 4.18 -17.49
C ARG A 175 13.46 3.74 -16.51
N VAL A 176 13.15 2.76 -15.67
CA VAL A 176 14.18 2.09 -14.88
C VAL A 176 14.34 0.71 -15.48
N PRO A 177 15.50 0.38 -16.09
CA PRO A 177 15.75 -0.98 -16.55
C PRO A 177 15.75 -1.89 -15.32
N ILE A 178 15.08 -3.03 -15.45
CA ILE A 178 15.05 -4.09 -14.44
C ILE A 178 15.81 -5.26 -15.06
N CYS A 179 17.13 -5.09 -15.17
CA CYS A 179 18.10 -6.07 -15.65
C CYS A 179 19.52 -5.59 -15.34
#